data_AF-A0A0K8VMG6-F1
#
_entry.id   AF-A0A0K8VMG6-F1
#
_cell.length_a   1.000
_cell.length_b   1.000
_cell.length_c   1.000
_cell.angle_alpha   90.00
_cell.angle_beta   90.00
_cell.angle_gamma   90.00
#
_symmetry.space_group_name_H-M   'P 1'
#
loop_
_entity.id
_entity.type
_entity.pdbx_description
1 polymer ?
#
loop_
_entity_poly.entity_id
_entity_poly.type
_entity_poly.pdbx_seq_one_letter_code
_entity_poly.pdbx_strand_id
1 'polypeptide(L)'
;MDSAFQYVHEHGLNTESAYPYTARDGVCNAQSGSYRISGFADTPGCDNLANTLNSRPVSVAVDASNWSPYRGGVFSNCAGAVNHGVLLVAATSSYWTIKNSWGTAWGESGFIRLARGNTCAVCNYPSYPWV
;
A
#
# COMPACT_ATOMS: atom_id res chain seq x y z
N MET A 1 -8.07 -1.99 -1.28
CA MET A 1 -7.74 -2.61 0.04
C MET A 1 -8.98 -2.68 0.92
N ASP A 2 -10.14 -2.88 0.31
CA ASP A 2 -11.34 -2.22 0.84
C ASP A 2 -12.02 -3.06 1.90
N SER A 3 -11.91 -4.39 1.81
CA SER A 3 -12.38 -5.30 2.87
C SER A 3 -11.67 -5.04 4.21
N ALA A 4 -10.38 -4.70 4.18
CA ALA A 4 -9.65 -4.35 5.40
C ALA A 4 -10.13 -3.00 5.97
N PHE A 5 -10.37 -2.01 5.09
CA PHE A 5 -10.93 -0.72 5.52
C PHE A 5 -12.35 -0.87 6.09
N GLN A 6 -13.22 -1.64 5.44
CA GLN A 6 -14.56 -1.95 5.93
C GLN A 6 -14.51 -2.58 7.32
N TYR A 7 -13.64 -3.57 7.53
CA TYR A 7 -13.46 -4.20 8.83
C TYR A 7 -13.03 -3.18 9.90
N VAL A 8 -12.06 -2.32 9.60
CA VAL A 8 -11.59 -1.30 10.55
C VAL A 8 -12.67 -0.25 10.84
N HIS A 9 -13.52 0.07 9.88
CA HIS A 9 -14.67 0.96 10.09
C HIS A 9 -15.67 0.33 11.08
N GLU A 10 -16.01 -0.95 10.90
CA GLU A 10 -17.03 -1.67 11.68
C GLU A 10 -16.54 -2.15 13.06
N HIS A 11 -15.28 -2.58 13.16
CA HIS A 11 -14.75 -3.28 14.33
C HIS A 11 -13.58 -2.56 15.02
N GLY A 12 -12.91 -1.67 14.31
CA GLY A 12 -11.69 -1.00 14.77
C GLY A 12 -10.43 -1.85 14.60
N LEU A 13 -9.28 -1.24 14.88
CA LEU A 13 -7.93 -1.81 14.71
C LEU A 13 -7.18 -1.81 16.05
N ASN A 14 -6.49 -2.91 16.33
CA ASN A 14 -5.59 -3.04 17.47
C ASN A 14 -4.19 -2.52 17.13
N THR A 15 -3.43 -2.18 18.17
CA THR A 15 -2.00 -1.92 18.05
C THR A 15 -1.23 -3.23 17.85
N GLU A 16 -0.07 -3.15 17.20
CA GLU A 16 0.84 -4.30 17.04
C GLU A 16 1.21 -4.94 18.39
N SER A 17 1.37 -4.14 19.45
CA SER A 17 1.64 -4.65 20.80
C SER A 17 0.48 -5.45 21.41
N ALA A 18 -0.77 -5.10 21.05
CA ALA A 18 -1.95 -5.81 21.54
C ALA A 18 -2.30 -7.04 20.68
N TYR A 19 -1.95 -7.01 19.39
CA TYR A 19 -2.14 -8.12 18.46
C TYR A 19 -0.92 -8.25 17.52
N PRO A 20 0.16 -8.94 17.96
CA PRO A 20 1.39 -9.06 17.18
C PRO A 20 1.25 -9.90 15.91
N TYR A 21 2.00 -9.53 14.88
CA TYR A 21 2.11 -10.28 13.63
C TYR A 21 2.81 -11.62 13.84
N THR A 22 2.25 -12.70 13.28
CA THR A 22 2.78 -14.07 13.43
C THR A 22 3.14 -14.75 12.10
N ALA A 23 3.03 -14.04 10.97
CA ALA A 23 3.29 -14.54 9.63
C ALA A 23 2.50 -15.81 9.24
N ARG A 24 1.36 -16.05 9.90
CA ARG A 24 0.43 -17.15 9.60
C ARG A 24 -0.98 -16.76 10.01
N ASP A 25 -1.95 -17.30 9.30
CA ASP A 25 -3.35 -17.16 9.70
C ASP A 25 -3.59 -17.93 11.01
N GLY A 26 -4.46 -17.36 11.84
CA GLY A 26 -4.84 -17.92 13.13
C GLY A 26 -6.33 -17.76 13.38
N VAL A 27 -6.77 -18.18 14.57
CA VAL A 27 -8.15 -17.93 14.99
C VAL A 27 -8.32 -16.44 15.26
N CYS A 28 -9.39 -15.85 14.73
CA CYS A 28 -9.70 -14.45 14.96
C CYS A 28 -10.00 -14.21 16.45
N ASN A 29 -9.02 -13.66 17.16
CA ASN A 29 -9.19 -13.16 18.52
C ASN A 29 -9.70 -11.71 18.48
N ALA A 30 -10.92 -11.51 17.98
CA ALA A 30 -11.52 -10.19 17.78
C ALA A 30 -11.80 -9.48 19.12
N GLN A 31 -10.78 -8.87 19.70
CA GLN A 31 -10.96 -7.78 20.65
C GLN A 31 -11.08 -6.50 19.84
N SER A 32 -12.20 -5.79 19.97
CA SER A 32 -12.44 -4.55 19.21
C SER A 32 -11.34 -3.53 19.52
N GLY A 33 -10.67 -3.07 18.46
CA GLY A 33 -9.61 -2.08 18.58
C GLY A 33 -10.13 -0.67 18.79
N SER A 34 -9.38 0.16 19.52
CA SER A 34 -9.79 1.54 19.84
C SER A 34 -9.70 2.50 18.64
N TYR A 35 -8.97 2.15 17.59
CA TYR A 35 -8.77 3.00 16.42
C TYR A 35 -9.72 2.62 15.31
N ARG A 36 -10.49 3.59 14.79
CA ARG A 36 -11.49 3.38 13.74
C ARG A 36 -11.30 4.41 12.65
N ILE A 37 -11.64 4.02 11.43
CA ILE A 37 -11.75 4.93 10.30
C ILE A 37 -13.22 5.34 10.15
N SER A 38 -13.49 6.57 9.75
CA SER A 38 -14.83 7.08 9.49
C SER A 38 -15.39 6.63 8.14
N GLY A 39 -14.54 6.16 7.24
CA GLY A 39 -14.89 5.62 5.93
C GLY A 39 -13.64 5.38 5.09
N PHE A 40 -13.82 5.10 3.80
CA PHE A 40 -12.72 5.00 2.84
C PHE A 40 -13.22 5.33 1.43
N ALA A 41 -12.29 5.63 0.53
CA ALA A 41 -12.59 5.92 -0.86
C ALA A 41 -11.52 5.39 -1.79
N ASP A 42 -11.94 5.08 -3.02
CA ASP A 42 -11.06 4.75 -4.13
C ASP A 42 -10.65 6.01 -4.88
N THR A 43 -9.44 6.01 -5.45
CA THR A 43 -8.90 7.14 -6.21
C THR A 43 -8.24 6.70 -7.53
N PRO A 44 -8.91 5.88 -8.37
CA PRO A 44 -8.29 5.33 -9.58
C PRO A 44 -7.87 6.44 -10.56
N GLY A 45 -6.84 6.14 -11.34
CA GLY A 45 -6.23 7.06 -12.29
C GLY A 45 -5.04 7.82 -11.69
N CYS A 46 -4.00 8.01 -12.49
CA CYS A 46 -2.72 8.52 -12.00
C CYS A 46 -2.79 9.98 -11.52
N ASP A 47 -3.65 10.81 -12.11
CA ASP A 47 -3.81 12.21 -11.71
C ASP A 47 -4.55 12.31 -10.38
N ASN A 48 -5.64 11.56 -10.23
CA ASN A 48 -6.37 11.45 -8.96
C ASN A 48 -5.45 10.91 -7.85
N LEU A 49 -4.69 9.86 -8.14
CA LEU A 49 -3.72 9.28 -7.22
C LEU A 49 -2.67 10.31 -6.78
N ALA A 50 -2.07 11.05 -7.72
CA ALA A 50 -1.11 12.10 -7.40
C ALA A 50 -1.72 13.22 -6.55
N ASN A 51 -2.94 13.65 -6.88
CA ASN A 51 -3.65 14.69 -6.13
C ASN A 51 -3.96 14.24 -4.70
N THR A 52 -4.46 13.01 -4.53
CA THR A 52 -4.76 12.42 -3.21
C THR A 52 -3.50 12.34 -2.34
N LEU A 53 -2.36 11.97 -2.96
CA LEU A 53 -1.08 11.79 -2.28
C LEU A 53 -0.56 13.08 -1.60
N ASN A 54 -0.99 14.26 -2.07
CA ASN A 54 -0.62 15.53 -1.45
C ASN A 54 -1.13 15.69 -0.01
N SER A 55 -2.19 14.95 0.34
CA SER A 55 -2.83 15.05 1.66
C SER A 55 -2.58 13.85 2.57
N ARG A 56 -2.24 12.69 2.00
CA ARG A 56 -2.14 11.41 2.72
C ARG A 56 -1.44 10.34 1.89
N PRO A 57 -0.78 9.36 2.54
CA PRO A 57 -0.39 8.12 1.88
C PRO A 57 -1.60 7.35 1.34
N VAL A 58 -1.40 6.59 0.26
CA VAL A 58 -2.45 5.84 -0.42
C VAL A 58 -2.07 4.37 -0.53
N SER A 59 -2.97 3.47 -0.13
CA SER A 59 -2.77 2.04 -0.35
C SER A 59 -2.96 1.75 -1.83
N VAL A 60 -2.04 1.02 -2.46
CA VAL A 60 -2.10 0.66 -3.88
C VAL A 60 -1.86 -0.83 -4.10
N ALA A 61 -2.50 -1.40 -5.11
CA ALA A 61 -2.15 -2.73 -5.62
C ALA A 61 -1.21 -2.60 -6.82
N VAL A 62 -0.20 -3.45 -6.88
CA VAL A 62 0.84 -3.43 -7.92
C VAL A 62 1.18 -4.83 -8.41
N ASP A 63 1.74 -4.91 -9.61
CA ASP A 63 2.48 -6.09 -10.08
C ASP A 63 3.89 -6.07 -9.47
N ALA A 64 4.15 -6.96 -8.52
CA ALA A 64 5.44 -7.11 -7.85
C ALA A 64 6.25 -8.31 -8.36
N SER A 65 5.86 -8.92 -9.49
CA SER A 65 6.45 -10.20 -9.95
C SER A 65 7.96 -10.14 -10.13
N ASN A 66 8.49 -8.99 -10.56
CA ASN A 66 9.90 -8.78 -10.84
C ASN A 66 10.63 -7.97 -9.75
N TRP A 67 10.05 -7.81 -8.56
CA TRP A 67 10.59 -6.95 -7.50
C TRP A 67 11.68 -7.60 -6.65
N SER A 68 11.71 -8.94 -6.54
CA SER A 68 12.68 -9.67 -5.72
C SER A 68 14.16 -9.24 -5.93
N PRO A 69 14.67 -9.09 -7.18
CA PRO A 69 16.05 -8.65 -7.42
C PRO A 69 16.28 -7.15 -7.24
N TYR A 70 15.25 -6.34 -7.00
CA TYR A 70 15.40 -4.89 -6.88
C TYR A 70 16.32 -4.51 -5.70
N ARG A 71 17.25 -3.59 -5.96
CA ARG A 71 18.18 -3.02 -4.96
C ARG A 71 18.22 -1.50 -4.97
N GLY A 72 17.73 -0.86 -6.04
CA GLY A 72 17.71 0.59 -6.17
C GLY A 72 17.44 1.07 -7.59
N GLY A 73 17.20 2.38 -7.72
CA GLY A 73 16.89 3.05 -8.99
C GLY A 73 15.40 3.16 -9.29
N VAL A 74 15.06 3.73 -10.45
CA VAL A 74 13.67 3.87 -10.89
C VAL A 74 13.28 2.62 -11.68
N PHE A 75 12.38 1.83 -11.11
CA PHE A 75 11.93 0.54 -11.63
C PHE A 75 10.75 0.68 -12.58
N SER A 76 10.77 -0.08 -13.68
CA SER A 76 9.69 -0.06 -14.69
C SER A 76 9.38 -1.42 -15.31
N ASN A 77 9.93 -2.51 -14.76
CA ASN A 77 9.82 -3.84 -15.36
C ASN A 77 8.64 -4.65 -14.79
N CYS A 78 7.43 -4.40 -15.30
CA CYS A 78 6.19 -5.08 -14.88
C CYS A 78 5.31 -5.42 -16.08
N ALA A 79 4.53 -6.51 -15.98
CA ALA A 79 3.54 -6.90 -16.97
C ALA A 79 2.16 -6.26 -16.71
N GLY A 80 1.91 -5.82 -15.46
CA GLY A 80 0.68 -5.13 -15.04
C GLY A 80 -0.37 -6.04 -14.38
N ALA A 81 -0.05 -7.32 -14.16
CA ALA A 81 -0.90 -8.25 -13.41
C ALA A 81 -0.69 -8.05 -11.91
N VAL A 82 -1.61 -7.30 -11.27
CA VAL A 82 -1.50 -6.98 -9.84
C VAL A 82 -1.53 -8.24 -8.97
N ASN A 83 -0.63 -8.29 -7.98
CA ASN A 83 -0.50 -9.43 -7.08
C ASN A 83 -0.05 -9.05 -5.67
N HIS A 84 0.18 -7.76 -5.41
CA HIS A 84 0.77 -7.30 -4.14
C HIS A 84 0.19 -5.96 -3.69
N GLY A 85 -0.06 -5.83 -2.38
CA GLY A 85 -0.56 -4.60 -1.75
C GLY A 85 0.56 -3.84 -1.04
N VAL A 86 0.71 -2.55 -1.33
CA VAL A 86 1.79 -1.69 -0.82
C VAL A 86 1.28 -0.28 -0.52
N LEU A 87 2.14 0.57 0.07
CA LEU A 87 1.78 1.94 0.42
C LEU A 87 2.54 2.95 -0.44
N LEU A 88 1.83 3.76 -1.22
CA LEU A 88 2.39 4.90 -1.92
C LEU A 88 2.53 6.08 -0.95
N VAL A 89 3.73 6.64 -0.83
CA VAL A 89 4.06 7.65 0.19
C VAL A 89 4.52 8.99 -0.38
N ALA A 90 5.05 9.02 -1.60
CA ALA A 90 5.47 10.26 -2.25
C ALA A 90 5.50 10.12 -3.77
N ALA A 91 5.49 11.25 -4.47
CA ALA A 91 5.63 11.32 -5.92
C ALA A 91 6.52 12.49 -6.31
N THR A 92 7.30 12.31 -7.37
CA THR A 92 8.00 13.39 -8.09
C THR A 92 7.45 13.49 -9.51
N SER A 93 8.03 14.32 -10.36
CA SER A 93 7.74 14.27 -11.81
C SER A 93 8.26 13.00 -12.49
N SER A 94 9.21 12.29 -11.88
CA SER A 94 9.90 11.15 -12.51
C SER A 94 9.50 9.79 -11.94
N TYR A 95 9.21 9.70 -10.63
CA TYR A 95 8.89 8.43 -9.99
C TYR A 95 7.87 8.54 -8.85
N TRP A 96 7.21 7.41 -8.58
CA TRP A 96 6.45 7.11 -7.38
C TRP A 96 7.38 6.52 -6.31
N THR A 97 7.23 6.90 -5.04
CA THR A 97 7.96 6.29 -3.92
C THR A 97 7.01 5.41 -3.13
N ILE A 98 7.30 4.11 -3.08
CA ILE A 98 6.45 3.10 -2.46
C ILE A 98 7.18 2.48 -1.28
N LYS A 99 6.50 2.40 -0.14
CA LYS A 99 6.91 1.62 1.04
C LYS A 99 6.42 0.18 0.87
N ASN A 100 7.35 -0.77 0.93
CA ASN A 100 7.05 -2.20 0.88
C ASN A 100 7.08 -2.82 2.30
N SER A 101 6.72 -4.10 2.40
CA SER A 101 6.62 -4.88 3.63
C SER A 101 7.61 -6.06 3.70
N TRP A 102 8.67 -6.07 2.88
CA TRP A 102 9.68 -7.14 2.82
C TRP A 102 10.94 -6.88 3.65
N GLY A 103 10.82 -6.03 4.68
CA GLY A 103 11.92 -5.62 5.54
C GLY A 103 12.86 -4.59 4.91
N THR A 104 13.74 -4.01 5.74
CA THR A 104 14.63 -2.91 5.33
C THR A 104 15.83 -3.35 4.51
N ALA A 105 16.17 -4.65 4.52
CA ALA A 105 17.26 -5.20 3.71
C ALA A 105 16.90 -5.30 2.21
N TRP A 106 15.61 -5.21 1.86
CA TRP A 106 15.14 -5.23 0.49
C TRP A 106 15.03 -3.82 -0.09
N GLY A 107 15.40 -3.66 -1.36
CA GLY A 107 15.27 -2.38 -2.08
C GLY A 107 16.05 -1.23 -1.43
N GLU A 108 15.49 -0.03 -1.51
CA GLU A 108 16.06 1.19 -0.95
C GLU A 108 15.61 1.35 0.51
N SER A 109 16.18 0.56 1.43
CA SER A 109 15.79 0.53 2.85
C SER A 109 14.31 0.14 3.08
N GLY A 110 13.78 -0.81 2.30
CA GLY A 110 12.38 -1.24 2.33
C GLY A 110 11.46 -0.48 1.36
N PHE A 111 12.02 0.41 0.53
CA PHE A 111 11.28 1.19 -0.46
C PHE A 111 11.66 0.79 -1.89
N ILE A 112 10.79 1.17 -2.82
CA ILE A 112 11.04 1.11 -4.26
C ILE A 112 10.54 2.39 -4.91
N ARG A 113 11.30 2.86 -5.90
CA ARG A 113 10.87 3.92 -6.80
C ARG A 113 10.35 3.32 -8.09
N LEU A 114 9.07 3.51 -8.41
CA LEU A 114 8.52 3.11 -9.71
C LEU A 114 8.54 4.30 -10.67
N ALA A 115 8.78 4.07 -11.95
CA ALA A 115 8.58 5.09 -12.97
C ALA A 115 7.16 5.68 -12.89
N ARG A 116 7.01 6.97 -13.24
CA ARG A 116 5.70 7.64 -13.26
C ARG A 116 4.77 7.05 -14.32
N GLY A 117 3.50 7.46 -14.25
CA GLY A 117 2.42 6.86 -15.02
C GLY A 117 1.93 5.57 -14.35
N ASN A 118 1.30 4.70 -15.13
CA ASN A 118 0.68 3.49 -14.61
C ASN A 118 1.63 2.29 -14.54
N THR A 119 2.90 2.54 -14.18
CA THR A 119 3.91 1.49 -14.02
C THR A 119 3.48 0.48 -12.96
N CYS A 120 3.59 -0.82 -13.29
CA CYS A 120 3.14 -1.92 -12.44
C CYS A 120 1.66 -1.83 -12.01
N ALA A 121 0.81 -1.18 -12.83
CA ALA A 121 -0.62 -0.98 -12.56
C ALA A 121 -0.94 -0.17 -11.28
N VAL A 122 0.01 0.62 -10.79
CA VAL A 122 -0.11 1.39 -9.53
C VAL A 122 -1.32 2.32 -9.47
N CYS A 123 -1.85 2.77 -10.62
CA CYS A 123 -2.98 3.69 -10.68
C CYS A 123 -4.35 2.98 -10.77
N ASN A 124 -4.39 1.64 -10.84
CA ASN A 124 -5.62 0.90 -11.11
C ASN A 124 -6.50 0.70 -9.87
N TYR A 125 -5.90 0.36 -8.73
CA TYR A 125 -6.63 0.05 -7.49
C TYR A 125 -6.12 0.81 -6.25
N PRO A 126 -5.95 2.15 -6.33
CA PRO A 126 -5.58 2.94 -5.17
C PRO A 126 -6.81 3.23 -4.28
N SER A 127 -6.65 3.05 -2.97
CA SER A 127 -7.68 3.42 -2.00
C SER A 127 -7.10 3.93 -0.68
N TYR A 128 -7.84 4.75 0.04
CA TYR A 128 -7.38 5.39 1.27
C TYR A 128 -8.51 5.53 2.30
N PRO A 129 -8.19 5.48 3.61
CA PRO A 129 -9.18 5.69 4.66
C PRO A 129 -9.42 7.17 4.94
N TRP A 130 -10.59 7.46 5.47
CA TRP A 130 -10.90 8.68 6.20
C TRP A 130 -10.71 8.39 7.68
N VAL A 131 -9.77 9.08 8.32
CA VAL A 131 -9.47 8.94 9.76
C VAL A 131 -10.25 9.97 10.56
#